data_AF-A0AA36E7K1-F1
#
_entry.id   AF-A0AA36E7K1-F1
#
_cell.length_a   1.000
_cell.length_b   1.000
_cell.length_c   1.000
_cell.angle_alpha   90.00
_cell.angle_beta   90.00
_cell.angle_gamma   90.00
#
_symmetry.space_group_name_H-M   'P 1'
#
loop_
_entity.id
_entity.type
_entity.pdbx_description
1 polymer ?
#
loop_
_entity_poly.entity_id
_entity_poly.type
_entity_poly.pdbx_seq_one_letter_code
_entity_poly.pdbx_strand_id
1 'polypeptide(L)'
;MEPSASFSFKKSPRSSSSSSSLLLTTIIPVAMLILLSSFLFSTSTHHHHSSTPPPLILQPPPSPPPHSFIKSTCDTTLYPSLCFNTISSIPINLHHDNHTKTRNVLKFYIQKTINRLAITRSRMAAMNLKVREKNWVQNCLELLDLSQYELQESMNHLSPPYDDPPPYAAIKNLLSAAMTNENTCIEGFSDLKLNSPSQTRFGRLFQKSLTPIMRMISNCLAITNYLETIGSIYTFKDSRLMSKGVYRDHVPSWMTAADRRLMQTSSRIIPPTVVVARDGTGNFTTIAAAVAAAPSRGKGRHVIQIKAGIYKENLVIPRNKANIMLVGDGMNSTIITSNKNFVDGYTTFTSATLTVVGNNFLARDLTIMNTSGPEKHQAVALRVTSDAAFYHCQFISHQDTLYAHSLSQLYRECAIHGTIDFIFGNAAAIFERCLILVRKPILGQKNVITAQGRLDPNQNTGISLQDCTIMAAPDFKVKERANFSTFLGRPWRNYSRTIVMRSYLGDIIDPQGWCPWNEYSNLETVEYIEYNNFGPGADTRKRVRWAGYHNNSRRNLEKMGIQSFLHGADEWLKSTEYLPLCSGLYAKYCKTGTTQVQ
;
A
#
# COMPACT_ATOMS: atom_id res chain seq x y z
N MET A 1 -43.04 4.07 41.83
CA MET A 1 -43.90 2.86 41.90
C MET A 1 -43.55 1.96 40.74
N GLU A 2 -43.49 0.66 41.00
CA GLU A 2 -43.26 -0.42 40.04
C GLU A 2 -44.62 -0.95 39.52
N PRO A 3 -44.72 -1.89 38.55
CA PRO A 3 -44.26 -3.27 38.75
C PRO A 3 -43.44 -3.88 37.60
N SER A 4 -42.73 -4.95 37.94
CA SER A 4 -41.87 -5.76 37.08
C SER A 4 -42.60 -6.95 36.45
N ALA A 5 -42.03 -7.48 35.35
CA ALA A 5 -42.29 -8.86 34.91
C ALA A 5 -41.04 -9.42 34.20
N SER A 6 -40.45 -10.48 34.76
CA SER A 6 -39.26 -11.17 34.23
C SER A 6 -39.61 -12.55 33.69
N PHE A 7 -38.90 -13.03 32.67
CA PHE A 7 -38.90 -14.46 32.32
C PHE A 7 -37.49 -15.01 32.11
N SER A 8 -37.30 -16.29 32.45
CA SER A 8 -35.99 -16.92 32.68
C SER A 8 -35.75 -18.17 31.84
N PHE A 9 -34.50 -18.64 31.83
CA PHE A 9 -34.00 -19.82 31.14
C PHE A 9 -34.72 -21.12 31.52
N LYS A 10 -34.74 -22.07 30.57
CA LYS A 10 -34.82 -23.52 30.85
C LYS A 10 -33.80 -24.27 30.00
N LYS A 11 -33.26 -25.38 30.53
CA LYS A 11 -32.10 -26.10 29.96
C LYS A 11 -32.14 -27.59 30.35
N SER A 12 -31.90 -28.48 29.38
CA SER A 12 -31.85 -29.96 29.56
C SER A 12 -33.20 -30.62 29.97
N PRO A 13 -33.35 -31.96 29.88
CA PRO A 13 -32.55 -32.96 30.61
C PRO A 13 -31.72 -33.93 29.74
N ARG A 14 -31.02 -34.87 30.40
CA ARG A 14 -30.34 -36.07 29.86
C ARG A 14 -30.71 -37.28 30.73
N SER A 15 -30.85 -38.45 30.12
CA SER A 15 -30.90 -39.80 30.73
C SER A 15 -30.60 -40.82 29.60
N SER A 16 -29.66 -41.77 29.67
CA SER A 16 -29.58 -43.01 30.47
C SER A 16 -30.82 -43.93 30.31
N SER A 17 -30.73 -45.22 29.98
CA SER A 17 -29.60 -46.14 29.65
C SER A 17 -30.16 -47.38 28.85
N SER A 18 -29.58 -48.59 28.67
CA SER A 18 -28.35 -49.30 29.10
C SER A 18 -28.15 -50.62 28.30
N SER A 19 -26.97 -51.25 28.43
CA SER A 19 -26.70 -52.71 28.57
C SER A 19 -27.04 -53.76 27.47
N SER A 20 -26.02 -54.60 27.16
CA SER A 20 -26.06 -56.06 26.82
C SER A 20 -26.79 -56.56 25.54
N SER A 21 -26.42 -57.67 24.87
CA SER A 21 -25.22 -58.56 24.93
C SER A 21 -25.26 -59.67 23.86
N LEU A 22 -24.09 -60.09 23.31
CA LEU A 22 -23.79 -61.43 22.74
C LEU A 22 -24.64 -61.86 21.49
N LEU A 23 -24.36 -62.90 20.66
CA LEU A 23 -23.34 -63.97 20.59
C LEU A 23 -23.24 -64.55 19.14
N LEU A 24 -22.04 -64.91 18.64
CA LEU A 24 -21.74 -65.91 17.56
C LEU A 24 -22.38 -65.69 16.13
N THR A 25 -22.02 -66.37 15.03
CA THR A 25 -21.26 -67.63 14.77
C THR A 25 -20.60 -67.64 13.36
N THR A 26 -19.35 -68.14 13.22
CA THR A 26 -18.74 -69.00 12.13
C THR A 26 -18.96 -68.71 10.61
N ILE A 27 -18.15 -69.18 9.62
CA ILE A 27 -17.04 -70.16 9.54
C ILE A 27 -16.10 -69.84 8.33
N ILE A 28 -14.91 -70.45 8.25
CA ILE A 28 -14.00 -70.46 7.07
C ILE A 28 -13.50 -71.90 6.81
N PRO A 29 -13.54 -72.41 5.56
CA PRO A 29 -12.34 -73.01 4.91
C PRO A 29 -12.20 -72.59 3.42
N VAL A 30 -11.04 -72.18 2.88
CA VAL A 30 -9.79 -72.93 2.57
C VAL A 30 -9.83 -73.74 1.25
N ALA A 31 -8.98 -73.35 0.30
CA ALA A 31 -8.37 -74.18 -0.75
C ALA A 31 -7.01 -73.55 -1.17
N MET A 32 -6.01 -74.36 -1.55
CA MET A 32 -4.60 -73.95 -1.77
C MET A 32 -3.87 -74.98 -2.68
N LEU A 33 -2.53 -74.91 -2.80
CA LEU A 33 -1.60 -75.83 -3.53
C LEU A 33 -1.49 -75.56 -5.06
N ILE A 34 -0.39 -75.81 -5.81
CA ILE A 34 1.03 -76.27 -5.63
C ILE A 34 1.79 -75.78 -6.93
N LEU A 35 3.10 -75.46 -7.09
CA LEU A 35 4.42 -75.56 -6.42
C LEU A 35 5.43 -76.56 -7.06
N LEU A 36 6.68 -76.09 -7.33
CA LEU A 36 7.90 -76.87 -7.71
C LEU A 36 7.87 -77.53 -9.12
N SER A 37 8.94 -77.93 -9.83
CA SER A 37 10.41 -77.68 -9.85
C SER A 37 10.89 -77.79 -11.34
N SER A 38 12.11 -78.10 -11.84
CA SER A 38 13.49 -78.43 -11.39
C SER A 38 14.43 -78.30 -12.63
N PHE A 39 15.55 -77.55 -12.61
CA PHE A 39 16.94 -77.93 -12.26
C PHE A 39 17.83 -78.56 -13.39
N LEU A 40 18.96 -77.89 -13.68
CA LEU A 40 20.24 -78.32 -14.33
C LEU A 40 20.29 -78.98 -15.73
N PHE A 41 21.17 -78.42 -16.57
CA PHE A 41 22.34 -79.14 -17.13
C PHE A 41 23.52 -78.17 -17.30
N SER A 42 24.75 -78.69 -17.39
CA SER A 42 25.99 -77.89 -17.49
C SER A 42 27.03 -78.60 -18.36
N THR A 43 27.72 -77.87 -19.23
CA THR A 43 28.89 -78.31 -20.00
C THR A 43 29.94 -77.21 -20.05
N SER A 44 31.22 -77.59 -20.13
CA SER A 44 32.37 -76.71 -19.92
C SER A 44 33.16 -76.48 -21.20
N THR A 45 33.64 -75.24 -21.39
CA THR A 45 34.91 -74.96 -22.06
C THR A 45 35.64 -73.80 -21.36
N HIS A 46 36.90 -74.03 -20.96
CA HIS A 46 37.80 -72.95 -20.55
C HIS A 46 38.40 -72.27 -21.78
N HIS A 47 38.35 -70.94 -21.84
CA HIS A 47 39.36 -70.15 -22.56
C HIS A 47 39.64 -68.85 -21.80
N HIS A 48 40.90 -68.64 -21.42
CA HIS A 48 41.36 -67.34 -20.94
C HIS A 48 41.51 -66.38 -22.12
N HIS A 49 40.80 -65.25 -22.10
CA HIS A 49 41.24 -64.04 -22.78
C HIS A 49 40.93 -62.82 -21.92
N SER A 50 41.96 -62.04 -21.60
CA SER A 50 41.85 -60.80 -20.86
C SER A 50 41.27 -59.70 -21.76
N SER A 51 40.06 -59.23 -21.46
CA SER A 51 39.46 -58.05 -22.08
C SER A 51 38.75 -57.21 -21.02
N THR A 52 39.18 -55.96 -20.87
CA THR A 52 38.60 -55.00 -19.93
C THR A 52 37.27 -54.46 -20.47
N PRO A 53 36.14 -54.56 -19.73
CA PRO A 53 34.91 -53.89 -20.12
C PRO A 53 35.05 -52.35 -19.97
N PRO A 54 34.39 -51.55 -20.83
CA PRO A 54 34.40 -50.10 -20.71
C PRO A 54 33.64 -49.64 -19.44
N PRO A 55 33.90 -48.42 -18.93
CA PRO A 55 33.24 -47.92 -17.73
C PRO A 55 31.71 -47.85 -17.89
N LEU A 56 30.98 -48.43 -16.93
CA LEU A 56 29.54 -48.21 -16.79
C LEU A 56 29.28 -46.73 -16.49
N ILE A 57 28.69 -46.02 -17.44
CA ILE A 57 28.16 -44.67 -17.19
C ILE A 57 26.94 -44.82 -16.27
N LEU A 58 27.18 -44.65 -14.98
CA LEU A 58 26.13 -44.45 -13.98
C LEU A 58 25.31 -43.23 -14.38
N GLN A 59 24.09 -43.45 -14.89
CA GLN A 59 23.12 -42.37 -14.99
C GLN A 59 22.87 -41.83 -13.58
N PRO A 60 22.88 -40.49 -13.37
CA PRO A 60 22.54 -39.92 -12.08
C PRO A 60 21.08 -40.31 -11.73
N PRO A 61 20.77 -40.54 -10.45
CA PRO A 61 19.43 -40.97 -10.04
C PRO A 61 18.37 -39.94 -10.48
N PRO A 62 17.15 -40.38 -10.82
CA PRO A 62 16.09 -39.48 -11.27
C PRO A 62 15.85 -38.40 -10.20
N SER A 63 15.97 -37.14 -10.62
CA SER A 63 15.88 -36.00 -9.73
C SER A 63 14.53 -35.95 -8.98
N PRO A 64 14.49 -35.51 -7.71
CA PRO A 64 13.26 -35.50 -6.93
C PRO A 64 12.20 -34.63 -7.62
N PRO A 65 10.91 -35.02 -7.55
CA PRO A 65 9.86 -34.32 -8.27
C PRO A 65 9.72 -32.86 -7.80
N PRO A 66 9.33 -31.93 -8.70
CA PRO A 66 9.35 -30.49 -8.45
C PRO A 66 8.49 -30.04 -7.26
N HIS A 67 7.55 -30.87 -6.81
CA HIS A 67 6.74 -30.67 -5.61
C HIS A 67 7.55 -30.33 -4.35
N SER A 68 8.76 -30.87 -4.18
CA SER A 68 9.57 -30.62 -2.97
C SER A 68 10.02 -29.16 -2.86
N PHE A 69 10.59 -28.61 -3.94
CA PHE A 69 11.01 -27.20 -4.02
C PHE A 69 9.81 -26.25 -3.97
N ILE A 70 8.72 -26.60 -4.68
CA ILE A 70 7.46 -25.83 -4.67
C ILE A 70 6.88 -25.75 -3.26
N LYS A 71 6.84 -26.87 -2.54
CA LYS A 71 6.35 -26.91 -1.16
C LYS A 71 7.20 -26.03 -0.25
N SER A 72 8.53 -26.21 -0.25
CA SER A 72 9.46 -25.38 0.54
C SER A 72 9.30 -23.88 0.27
N THR A 73 9.11 -23.49 -0.99
CA THR A 73 8.80 -22.09 -1.34
C THR A 73 7.46 -21.63 -0.74
N CYS A 74 6.41 -22.44 -0.87
CA CYS A 74 5.07 -22.13 -0.39
C CYS A 74 4.91 -22.13 1.13
N ASP A 75 5.68 -22.94 1.86
CA ASP A 75 5.66 -23.02 3.33
C ASP A 75 6.11 -21.70 3.99
N THR A 76 6.76 -20.78 3.25
CA THR A 76 7.10 -19.42 3.69
C THR A 76 5.95 -18.40 3.54
N THR A 77 4.82 -18.77 2.94
CA THR A 77 3.73 -17.85 2.57
C THR A 77 2.59 -17.84 3.59
N LEU A 78 1.76 -16.78 3.61
CA LEU A 78 0.59 -16.71 4.50
C LEU A 78 -0.54 -17.67 4.12
N TYR A 79 -0.56 -18.19 2.89
CA TYR A 79 -1.54 -19.18 2.43
C TYR A 79 -0.87 -20.36 1.70
N PRO A 80 -0.09 -21.24 2.39
CA PRO A 80 0.72 -22.28 1.77
C PRO A 80 -0.07 -23.26 0.90
N SER A 81 -1.26 -23.69 1.35
CA SER A 81 -2.11 -24.61 0.58
C SER A 81 -2.66 -23.96 -0.70
N LEU A 82 -2.99 -22.66 -0.66
CA LEU A 82 -3.36 -21.90 -1.86
C LEU A 82 -2.15 -21.72 -2.78
N CYS A 83 -0.97 -21.50 -2.20
CA CYS A 83 0.27 -21.40 -2.95
C CYS A 83 0.54 -22.69 -3.73
N PHE A 84 0.67 -23.82 -3.04
CA PHE A 84 0.96 -25.11 -3.63
C PHE A 84 -0.06 -25.48 -4.72
N ASN A 85 -1.36 -25.33 -4.44
CA ASN A 85 -2.42 -25.64 -5.40
C ASN A 85 -2.47 -24.69 -6.62
N THR A 86 -1.87 -23.50 -6.55
CA THR A 86 -1.79 -22.56 -7.68
C THR A 86 -0.66 -22.91 -8.65
N ILE A 87 0.45 -23.46 -8.13
CA ILE A 87 1.69 -23.65 -8.89
C ILE A 87 2.21 -25.10 -8.95
N SER A 88 1.51 -26.08 -8.39
CA SER A 88 1.92 -27.50 -8.40
C SER A 88 2.17 -28.09 -9.80
N SER A 89 1.65 -27.46 -10.85
CA SER A 89 1.85 -27.82 -12.27
C SER A 89 2.92 -27.00 -13.00
N ILE A 90 3.78 -26.25 -12.30
CA ILE A 90 4.82 -25.43 -12.95
C ILE A 90 6.01 -26.30 -13.40
N PRO A 91 6.47 -26.21 -14.67
CA PRO A 91 7.73 -26.82 -15.08
C PRO A 91 8.90 -26.05 -14.48
N ILE A 92 9.74 -26.73 -13.68
CA ILE A 92 10.95 -26.16 -13.08
C ILE A 92 12.16 -26.82 -13.72
N ASN A 93 13.05 -26.03 -14.34
CA ASN A 93 14.37 -26.51 -14.73
C ASN A 93 15.20 -26.73 -13.45
N LEU A 94 15.58 -27.99 -13.20
CA LEU A 94 16.30 -28.39 -11.99
C LEU A 94 17.79 -28.00 -12.03
N HIS A 95 18.34 -27.66 -13.20
CA HIS A 95 19.71 -27.16 -13.35
C HIS A 95 19.87 -25.68 -12.95
N HIS A 96 18.79 -24.91 -12.86
CA HIS A 96 18.86 -23.52 -12.35
C HIS A 96 19.20 -23.50 -10.85
N ASP A 97 19.83 -22.43 -10.37
CA ASP A 97 20.02 -22.19 -8.94
C ASP A 97 18.67 -21.90 -8.21
N ASN A 98 18.68 -21.88 -6.88
CA ASN A 98 17.45 -21.70 -6.09
C ASN A 98 16.83 -20.30 -6.20
N HIS A 99 17.63 -19.24 -6.44
CA HIS A 99 17.13 -17.88 -6.63
C HIS A 99 16.45 -17.76 -8.01
N THR A 100 17.06 -18.31 -9.07
CA THR A 100 16.44 -18.40 -10.41
C THR A 100 15.21 -19.29 -10.42
N LYS A 101 15.21 -20.44 -9.73
CA LYS A 101 14.01 -21.28 -9.56
C LYS A 101 12.87 -20.51 -8.88
N THR A 102 13.16 -19.80 -7.78
CA THR A 102 12.16 -19.00 -7.06
C THR A 102 11.66 -17.81 -7.90
N ARG A 103 12.53 -17.16 -8.68
CA ARG A 103 12.17 -16.08 -9.63
C ARG A 103 11.16 -16.57 -10.68
N ASN A 104 11.38 -17.76 -11.23
CA ASN A 104 10.45 -18.40 -12.17
C ASN A 104 9.12 -18.78 -11.51
N VAL A 105 9.16 -19.29 -10.27
CA VAL A 105 7.96 -19.56 -9.46
C VAL A 105 7.14 -18.29 -9.25
N LEU A 106 7.74 -17.18 -8.82
CA LEU A 106 7.06 -15.89 -8.65
C LEU A 106 6.41 -15.40 -9.95
N LYS A 107 7.16 -15.45 -11.06
CA LYS A 107 6.66 -15.02 -12.38
C LYS A 107 5.42 -15.80 -12.81
N PHE A 108 5.43 -17.13 -12.67
CA PHE A 108 4.29 -17.99 -12.98
C PHE A 108 3.12 -17.74 -12.01
N TYR A 109 3.38 -17.49 -10.73
CA TYR A 109 2.37 -17.15 -9.74
C TYR A 109 1.63 -15.85 -10.10
N ILE A 110 2.38 -14.80 -10.45
CA ILE A 110 1.79 -13.52 -10.88
C ILE A 110 0.96 -13.74 -12.15
N GLN A 111 1.42 -14.51 -13.14
CA GLN A 111 0.63 -14.84 -14.33
C GLN A 111 -0.70 -15.56 -13.98
N LYS A 112 -0.69 -16.53 -13.05
CA LYS A 112 -1.92 -17.18 -12.56
C LYS A 112 -2.85 -16.18 -11.87
N THR A 113 -2.29 -15.21 -11.14
CA THR A 113 -3.03 -14.14 -10.45
C THR A 113 -3.69 -13.20 -11.46
N ILE A 114 -2.96 -12.72 -12.49
CA ILE A 114 -3.51 -11.91 -13.60
C ILE A 114 -4.65 -12.65 -14.28
N ASN A 115 -4.48 -13.94 -14.61
CA ASN A 115 -5.51 -14.72 -15.28
C ASN A 115 -6.78 -14.86 -14.41
N ARG A 116 -6.62 -15.04 -13.09
CA ARG A 116 -7.74 -15.12 -12.15
C ARG A 116 -8.44 -13.77 -11.97
N LEU A 117 -7.68 -12.68 -11.95
CA LEU A 117 -8.18 -11.31 -11.88
C LEU A 117 -8.98 -10.95 -13.14
N ALA A 118 -8.44 -11.19 -14.33
CA ALA A 118 -9.11 -10.93 -15.61
C ALA A 118 -10.47 -11.66 -15.71
N ILE A 119 -10.52 -12.95 -15.37
CA ILE A 119 -11.78 -13.73 -15.33
C ILE A 119 -12.79 -13.13 -14.34
N THR A 120 -12.32 -12.66 -13.18
CA THR A 120 -13.17 -12.10 -12.12
C THR A 120 -13.70 -10.72 -12.51
N ARG A 121 -12.84 -9.85 -13.04
CA ARG A 121 -13.15 -8.53 -13.59
C ARG A 121 -14.18 -8.61 -14.72
N SER A 122 -14.04 -9.55 -15.65
CA SER A 122 -15.03 -9.76 -16.73
C SER A 122 -16.39 -10.23 -16.21
N ARG A 123 -16.41 -11.09 -15.16
CA ARG A 123 -17.66 -11.49 -14.49
C ARG A 123 -18.35 -10.32 -13.79
N MET A 124 -17.58 -9.44 -13.14
CA MET A 124 -18.10 -8.23 -12.49
C MET A 124 -18.63 -7.20 -13.49
N ALA A 125 -17.94 -7.02 -14.63
CA ALA A 125 -18.41 -6.16 -15.72
C ALA A 125 -19.77 -6.63 -16.29
N ALA A 126 -19.96 -7.94 -16.46
CA ALA A 126 -21.24 -8.52 -16.86
C ALA A 126 -22.36 -8.35 -15.82
N MET A 127 -22.03 -8.13 -14.54
CA MET A 127 -23.00 -7.78 -13.50
C MET A 127 -23.37 -6.29 -13.52
N ASN A 128 -22.42 -5.38 -13.83
CA ASN A 128 -22.65 -3.93 -13.86
C ASN A 128 -23.87 -3.53 -14.73
N LEU A 129 -24.04 -4.20 -15.87
CA LEU A 129 -25.17 -3.99 -16.79
C LEU A 129 -26.55 -4.25 -16.16
N LYS A 130 -26.63 -4.96 -15.03
CA LYS A 130 -27.87 -5.43 -14.39
C LYS A 130 -28.14 -4.79 -13.01
N VAL A 131 -27.26 -3.91 -12.52
CA VAL A 131 -27.30 -3.38 -11.15
C VAL A 131 -27.63 -1.89 -11.15
N ARG A 132 -28.37 -1.42 -10.12
CA ARG A 132 -28.77 -0.02 -9.97
C ARG A 132 -27.61 0.86 -9.48
N GLU A 133 -26.70 0.31 -8.67
CA GLU A 133 -25.47 0.95 -8.16
C GLU A 133 -24.31 1.02 -9.18
N LYS A 134 -24.59 1.38 -10.45
CA LYS A 134 -23.59 1.36 -11.55
C LYS A 134 -22.29 2.10 -11.23
N ASN A 135 -22.39 3.24 -10.54
CA ASN A 135 -21.25 4.09 -10.20
C ASN A 135 -20.21 3.36 -9.33
N TRP A 136 -20.64 2.58 -8.33
CA TRP A 136 -19.69 1.87 -7.46
C TRP A 136 -19.05 0.67 -8.16
N VAL A 137 -19.85 -0.09 -8.92
CA VAL A 137 -19.30 -1.20 -9.72
C VAL A 137 -18.28 -0.68 -10.75
N GLN A 138 -18.51 0.49 -11.33
CA GLN A 138 -17.55 1.14 -12.24
C GLN A 138 -16.25 1.54 -11.52
N ASN A 139 -16.31 2.13 -10.32
CA ASN A 139 -15.12 2.44 -9.51
C ASN A 139 -14.32 1.16 -9.19
N CYS A 140 -14.99 0.05 -8.84
CA CYS A 140 -14.31 -1.22 -8.64
C CYS A 140 -13.65 -1.72 -9.93
N LEU A 141 -14.30 -1.60 -11.10
CA LEU A 141 -13.71 -2.01 -12.37
C LEU A 141 -12.45 -1.19 -12.72
N GLU A 142 -12.42 0.10 -12.42
CA GLU A 142 -11.20 0.94 -12.51
C GLU A 142 -10.09 0.45 -11.57
N LEU A 143 -10.43 0.10 -10.32
CA LEU A 143 -9.47 -0.46 -9.37
C LEU A 143 -8.91 -1.82 -9.83
N LEU A 144 -9.72 -2.67 -10.46
CA LEU A 144 -9.28 -3.94 -11.03
C LEU A 144 -8.46 -3.76 -12.33
N ASP A 145 -8.72 -2.72 -13.13
CA ASP A 145 -7.83 -2.29 -14.22
C ASP A 145 -6.44 -1.93 -13.69
N LEU A 146 -6.38 -1.18 -12.58
CA LEU A 146 -5.12 -0.80 -11.94
C LEU A 146 -4.40 -2.03 -11.34
N SER A 147 -5.09 -2.91 -10.59
CA SER A 147 -4.50 -4.17 -10.13
C SER A 147 -3.93 -5.03 -11.27
N GLN A 148 -4.64 -5.09 -12.41
CA GLN A 148 -4.18 -5.84 -13.58
C GLN A 148 -2.93 -5.21 -14.20
N TYR A 149 -2.80 -3.87 -14.14
CA TYR A 149 -1.59 -3.17 -14.58
C TYR A 149 -0.40 -3.41 -13.63
N GLU A 150 -0.55 -3.20 -12.32
CA GLU A 150 0.61 -3.32 -11.41
C GLU A 150 1.16 -4.77 -11.39
N LEU A 151 0.27 -5.77 -11.52
CA LEU A 151 0.68 -7.17 -11.70
C LEU A 151 1.43 -7.40 -13.03
N GLN A 152 1.04 -6.72 -14.12
CA GLN A 152 1.74 -6.84 -15.40
C GLN A 152 3.11 -6.16 -15.36
N GLU A 153 3.26 -4.99 -14.74
CA GLU A 153 4.58 -4.37 -14.55
C GLU A 153 5.48 -5.21 -13.63
N SER A 154 4.90 -5.84 -12.60
CA SER A 154 5.59 -6.83 -11.77
C SER A 154 6.13 -8.01 -12.59
N MET A 155 5.43 -8.45 -13.65
CA MET A 155 5.93 -9.46 -14.60
C MET A 155 6.96 -8.90 -15.59
N ASN A 156 6.86 -7.63 -15.95
CA ASN A 156 7.78 -6.98 -16.88
C ASN A 156 9.18 -6.84 -16.24
N HIS A 157 9.26 -6.46 -14.96
CA HIS A 157 10.51 -6.51 -14.17
C HIS A 157 11.07 -7.93 -13.94
N LEU A 158 10.29 -8.99 -14.25
CA LEU A 158 10.73 -10.40 -14.18
C LEU A 158 10.97 -10.99 -15.58
N SER A 159 11.14 -10.17 -16.62
CA SER A 159 11.25 -10.59 -18.03
C SER A 159 12.47 -9.98 -18.72
N PRO A 160 13.10 -10.68 -19.68
CA PRO A 160 14.26 -10.14 -20.40
C PRO A 160 13.92 -8.89 -21.23
N PRO A 161 14.84 -7.92 -21.36
CA PRO A 161 16.08 -7.79 -20.59
C PRO A 161 15.77 -7.31 -19.17
N TYR A 162 16.21 -8.08 -18.16
CA TYR A 162 16.07 -7.73 -16.75
C TYR A 162 17.39 -7.21 -16.20
N ASP A 163 17.31 -6.30 -15.23
CA ASP A 163 18.41 -6.08 -14.28
C ASP A 163 18.65 -7.37 -13.48
N ASP A 164 19.91 -7.64 -13.10
CA ASP A 164 20.25 -8.77 -12.24
C ASP A 164 21.06 -8.30 -11.02
N PRO A 165 20.54 -8.47 -9.78
CA PRO A 165 19.21 -8.98 -9.44
C PRO A 165 18.07 -8.03 -9.87
N PRO A 166 16.86 -8.55 -10.14
CA PRO A 166 15.68 -7.73 -10.46
C PRO A 166 15.32 -6.75 -9.34
N PRO A 167 14.61 -5.65 -9.64
CA PRO A 167 14.18 -4.66 -8.65
C PRO A 167 13.01 -5.19 -7.80
N TYR A 168 13.27 -6.16 -6.92
CA TYR A 168 12.29 -6.78 -6.02
C TYR A 168 11.55 -5.76 -5.15
N ALA A 169 12.24 -4.70 -4.75
CA ALA A 169 11.69 -3.50 -4.15
C ALA A 169 10.50 -2.88 -4.93
N ALA A 170 10.69 -2.62 -6.23
CA ALA A 170 9.64 -2.07 -7.09
C ALA A 170 8.50 -3.08 -7.30
N ILE A 171 8.84 -4.36 -7.53
CA ILE A 171 7.86 -5.46 -7.64
C ILE A 171 6.97 -5.54 -6.38
N LYS A 172 7.56 -5.39 -5.19
CA LYS A 172 6.87 -5.38 -3.90
C LYS A 172 5.94 -4.17 -3.72
N ASN A 173 6.34 -3.00 -4.24
CA ASN A 173 5.48 -1.81 -4.29
C ASN A 173 4.26 -2.02 -5.19
N LEU A 174 4.48 -2.51 -6.41
CA LEU A 174 3.45 -2.81 -7.40
C LEU A 174 2.45 -3.87 -6.89
N LEU A 175 2.95 -4.97 -6.31
CA LEU A 175 2.11 -5.99 -5.67
C LEU A 175 1.32 -5.42 -4.47
N SER A 176 1.94 -4.55 -3.67
CA SER A 176 1.25 -3.89 -2.55
C SER A 176 0.14 -2.95 -3.03
N ALA A 177 0.34 -2.25 -4.15
CA ALA A 177 -0.68 -1.44 -4.80
C ALA A 177 -1.82 -2.30 -5.38
N ALA A 178 -1.54 -3.42 -6.04
CA ALA A 178 -2.55 -4.34 -6.56
C ALA A 178 -3.48 -4.90 -5.46
N MET A 179 -2.91 -5.31 -4.31
CA MET A 179 -3.71 -5.74 -3.15
C MET A 179 -4.55 -4.58 -2.57
N THR A 180 -3.98 -3.37 -2.54
CA THR A 180 -4.67 -2.18 -2.02
C THR A 180 -5.87 -1.81 -2.89
N ASN A 181 -5.72 -1.82 -4.21
CA ASN A 181 -6.80 -1.56 -5.15
C ASN A 181 -7.98 -2.55 -4.96
N GLU A 182 -7.68 -3.85 -4.79
CA GLU A 182 -8.72 -4.87 -4.51
C GLU A 182 -9.40 -4.64 -3.16
N ASN A 183 -8.64 -4.26 -2.13
CA ASN A 183 -9.17 -3.88 -0.83
C ASN A 183 -10.13 -2.68 -0.93
N THR A 184 -9.73 -1.61 -1.62
CA THR A 184 -10.58 -0.42 -1.85
C THR A 184 -11.86 -0.76 -2.61
N CYS A 185 -11.84 -1.71 -3.55
CA CYS A 185 -13.07 -2.19 -4.21
C CYS A 185 -14.02 -2.90 -3.23
N ILE A 186 -13.50 -3.66 -2.26
CA ILE A 186 -14.33 -4.29 -1.22
C ILE A 186 -14.88 -3.23 -0.25
N GLU A 187 -14.07 -2.25 0.11
CA GLU A 187 -14.39 -1.23 1.13
C GLU A 187 -15.60 -0.37 0.76
N GLY A 188 -15.68 0.17 -0.45
CA GLY A 188 -16.80 1.06 -0.82
C GLY A 188 -18.17 0.37 -0.94
N PHE A 189 -18.24 -0.96 -0.93
CA PHE A 189 -19.52 -1.65 -0.70
C PHE A 189 -20.02 -1.53 0.75
N SER A 190 -19.14 -1.15 1.69
CA SER A 190 -19.43 -0.90 3.10
C SER A 190 -19.69 0.59 3.36
N ASP A 191 -19.06 1.49 2.59
CA ASP A 191 -19.29 2.94 2.67
C ASP A 191 -20.70 3.32 2.17
N LEU A 192 -21.22 2.60 1.17
CA LEU A 192 -22.64 2.66 0.82
C LEU A 192 -23.46 2.29 2.06
N LYS A 193 -24.20 3.25 2.65
CA LYS A 193 -25.10 3.00 3.79
C LYS A 193 -26.04 1.83 3.43
N LEU A 194 -25.78 0.65 4.03
CA LEU A 194 -26.33 -0.65 3.64
C LEU A 194 -27.81 -0.82 4.05
N ASN A 195 -28.65 0.12 3.64
CA ASN A 195 -30.07 0.19 3.94
C ASN A 195 -30.90 -0.82 3.12
N SER A 196 -30.27 -1.57 2.21
CA SER A 196 -30.91 -2.61 1.38
C SER A 196 -30.22 -3.98 1.51
N PRO A 197 -30.98 -5.07 1.70
CA PRO A 197 -30.47 -6.45 1.61
C PRO A 197 -29.81 -6.80 0.26
N SER A 198 -30.09 -6.04 -0.82
CA SER A 198 -29.41 -6.22 -2.12
C SER A 198 -27.94 -5.81 -2.07
N GLN A 199 -27.64 -4.68 -1.44
CA GLN A 199 -26.28 -4.12 -1.36
C GLN A 199 -25.40 -5.01 -0.46
N THR A 200 -25.93 -5.46 0.67
CA THR A 200 -25.30 -6.46 1.55
C THR A 200 -25.10 -7.81 0.86
N ARG A 201 -25.84 -8.13 -0.22
CA ARG A 201 -25.60 -9.30 -1.07
C ARG A 201 -24.48 -9.07 -2.08
N PHE A 202 -24.43 -7.90 -2.72
CA PHE A 202 -23.37 -7.54 -3.67
C PHE A 202 -22.01 -7.39 -3.00
N GLY A 203 -21.90 -6.70 -1.87
CA GLY A 203 -20.64 -6.57 -1.12
C GLY A 203 -20.04 -7.93 -0.75
N ARG A 204 -20.86 -8.84 -0.19
CA ARG A 204 -20.43 -10.23 0.10
C ARG A 204 -20.06 -11.03 -1.14
N LEU A 205 -20.71 -10.80 -2.29
CA LEU A 205 -20.36 -11.45 -3.55
C LEU A 205 -18.99 -10.98 -4.07
N PHE A 206 -18.75 -9.66 -4.10
CA PHE A 206 -17.48 -9.08 -4.53
C PHE A 206 -16.34 -9.48 -3.58
N GLN A 207 -16.56 -9.42 -2.26
CA GLN A 207 -15.62 -9.91 -1.26
C GLN A 207 -15.25 -11.38 -1.49
N LYS A 208 -16.25 -12.28 -1.68
CA LYS A 208 -16.02 -13.70 -1.98
C LYS A 208 -15.27 -13.94 -3.29
N SER A 209 -15.45 -13.06 -4.28
CA SER A 209 -14.74 -13.12 -5.57
C SER A 209 -13.31 -12.60 -5.51
N LEU A 210 -13.03 -11.55 -4.72
CA LEU A 210 -11.72 -10.89 -4.66
C LEU A 210 -10.80 -11.45 -3.58
N THR A 211 -11.31 -11.88 -2.42
CA THR A 211 -10.48 -12.47 -1.35
C THR A 211 -9.52 -13.58 -1.85
N PRO A 212 -9.89 -14.49 -2.76
CA PRO A 212 -8.93 -15.45 -3.33
C PRO A 212 -7.76 -14.80 -4.08
N ILE A 213 -7.97 -13.67 -4.75
CA ILE A 213 -6.95 -12.94 -5.52
C ILE A 213 -6.03 -12.16 -4.57
N MET A 214 -6.59 -11.47 -3.58
CA MET A 214 -5.82 -10.83 -2.51
C MET A 214 -4.88 -11.83 -1.80
N ARG A 215 -5.35 -13.06 -1.55
CA ARG A 215 -4.52 -14.16 -1.00
C ARG A 215 -3.47 -14.69 -1.98
N MET A 216 -3.72 -14.62 -3.29
CA MET A 216 -2.71 -14.90 -4.31
C MET A 216 -1.62 -13.81 -4.34
N ILE A 217 -1.99 -12.52 -4.24
CA ILE A 217 -1.06 -11.39 -4.17
C ILE A 217 -0.24 -11.43 -2.86
N SER A 218 -0.87 -11.80 -1.74
CA SER A 218 -0.19 -12.07 -0.46
C SER A 218 0.93 -13.10 -0.60
N ASN A 219 0.66 -14.23 -1.27
CA ASN A 219 1.67 -15.24 -1.55
C ASN A 219 2.78 -14.72 -2.49
N CYS A 220 2.44 -13.91 -3.50
CA CYS A 220 3.46 -13.22 -4.32
C CYS A 220 4.37 -12.33 -3.46
N LEU A 221 3.80 -11.48 -2.59
CA LEU A 221 4.56 -10.60 -1.70
C LEU A 221 5.50 -11.37 -0.76
N ALA A 222 5.04 -12.47 -0.17
CA ALA A 222 5.87 -13.34 0.68
C ALA A 222 7.04 -13.97 -0.11
N ILE A 223 6.79 -14.45 -1.33
CA ILE A 223 7.84 -15.01 -2.22
C ILE A 223 8.83 -13.89 -2.64
N THR A 224 8.35 -12.66 -2.91
CA THR A 224 9.20 -11.49 -3.18
C THR A 224 10.07 -11.13 -1.98
N ASN A 225 9.55 -11.21 -0.75
CA ASN A 225 10.32 -10.96 0.48
C ASN A 225 11.44 -12.00 0.68
N TYR A 226 11.15 -13.27 0.40
CA TYR A 226 12.16 -14.33 0.45
C TYR A 226 13.24 -14.10 -0.63
N LEU A 227 12.85 -13.73 -1.86
CA LEU A 227 13.78 -13.37 -2.95
C LEU A 227 14.66 -12.17 -2.60
N GLU A 228 14.09 -11.08 -2.06
CA GLU A 228 14.80 -9.90 -1.58
C GLU A 228 15.81 -10.26 -0.49
N THR A 229 15.41 -11.14 0.45
CA THR A 229 16.27 -11.61 1.54
C THR A 229 17.45 -12.43 1.01
N ILE A 230 17.23 -13.45 0.16
CA ILE A 230 18.34 -14.28 -0.35
C ILE A 230 19.22 -13.52 -1.35
N GLY A 231 18.65 -12.60 -2.14
CA GLY A 231 19.39 -11.77 -3.10
C GLY A 231 20.49 -10.94 -2.44
N SER A 232 20.19 -10.35 -1.26
CA SER A 232 21.18 -9.61 -0.49
C SER A 232 22.39 -10.48 -0.07
N ILE A 233 22.15 -11.75 0.30
CA ILE A 233 23.19 -12.71 0.72
C ILE A 233 24.14 -13.04 -0.43
N TYR A 234 23.68 -13.04 -1.68
CA TYR A 234 24.54 -13.21 -2.85
C TYR A 234 25.41 -11.97 -3.11
N THR A 235 24.85 -10.75 -3.04
CA THR A 235 25.62 -9.50 -3.26
C THR A 235 26.73 -9.26 -2.22
N PHE A 236 26.59 -9.81 -1.01
CA PHE A 236 27.65 -9.77 0.02
C PHE A 236 28.84 -10.70 -0.25
N LYS A 237 28.74 -11.67 -1.19
CA LYS A 237 29.86 -12.59 -1.49
C LYS A 237 30.84 -12.05 -2.53
N ASP A 238 30.38 -11.30 -3.53
CA ASP A 238 31.25 -10.73 -4.58
C ASP A 238 31.80 -9.32 -4.25
N SER A 239 31.46 -8.73 -3.10
CA SER A 239 31.76 -7.33 -2.78
C SER A 239 33.07 -7.10 -2.01
N ARG A 240 34.13 -7.85 -2.31
CA ARG A 240 35.50 -7.36 -2.05
C ARG A 240 35.92 -6.45 -3.21
N LEU A 241 35.92 -5.14 -2.94
CA LEU A 241 36.16 -4.04 -3.89
C LEU A 241 34.96 -3.76 -4.84
N MET A 242 34.61 -2.47 -4.99
CA MET A 242 33.77 -1.90 -6.06
C MET A 242 32.28 -2.27 -6.22
N SER A 243 31.60 -2.87 -5.23
CA SER A 243 30.11 -2.92 -5.24
C SER A 243 29.46 -1.62 -4.71
N LYS A 244 29.76 -0.48 -5.34
CA LYS A 244 28.94 0.76 -5.25
C LYS A 244 27.93 0.77 -6.41
N GLY A 245 27.02 -0.20 -6.37
CA GLY A 245 26.03 -0.45 -7.42
C GLY A 245 24.81 0.48 -7.35
N VAL A 246 24.39 0.96 -8.53
CA VAL A 246 23.03 1.42 -8.89
C VAL A 246 22.48 2.71 -8.24
N TYR A 247 22.85 3.11 -7.02
CA TYR A 247 22.37 4.37 -6.41
C TYR A 247 23.36 5.54 -6.55
N ARG A 248 23.42 6.14 -7.76
CA ARG A 248 24.37 7.24 -8.05
C ARG A 248 23.88 8.65 -7.70
N ASP A 249 22.56 8.88 -7.58
CA ASP A 249 21.96 10.23 -7.47
C ASP A 249 21.15 10.48 -6.18
N HIS A 250 21.10 9.51 -5.25
CA HIS A 250 20.33 9.54 -3.98
C HIS A 250 18.82 9.83 -4.12
N VAL A 251 18.23 9.55 -5.28
CA VAL A 251 16.79 9.69 -5.60
C VAL A 251 16.07 8.34 -5.70
N PRO A 252 14.73 8.30 -5.55
CA PRO A 252 13.93 7.12 -5.87
C PRO A 252 14.11 6.70 -7.33
N SER A 253 14.05 5.40 -7.61
CA SER A 253 14.25 4.85 -8.98
C SER A 253 13.25 5.35 -10.04
N TRP A 254 12.08 5.84 -9.63
CA TRP A 254 11.07 6.44 -10.53
C TRP A 254 11.27 7.95 -10.76
N MET A 255 12.20 8.60 -10.06
CA MET A 255 12.48 10.04 -10.17
C MET A 255 13.85 10.26 -10.81
N THR A 256 13.91 11.04 -11.89
CA THR A 256 15.19 11.34 -12.54
C THR A 256 15.97 12.42 -11.80
N ALA A 257 17.30 12.46 -11.97
CA ALA A 257 18.12 13.57 -11.50
C ALA A 257 17.71 14.94 -12.11
N ALA A 258 17.04 14.95 -13.27
CA ALA A 258 16.45 16.15 -13.86
C ALA A 258 15.19 16.58 -13.10
N ASP A 259 14.32 15.64 -12.73
CA ASP A 259 13.12 15.90 -11.91
C ASP A 259 13.49 16.47 -10.54
N ARG A 260 14.52 15.90 -9.88
CA ARG A 260 15.08 16.45 -8.64
C ARG A 260 15.47 17.91 -8.78
N ARG A 261 16.13 18.28 -9.88
CA ARG A 261 16.53 19.67 -10.16
C ARG A 261 15.30 20.56 -10.35
N LEU A 262 14.30 20.13 -11.14
CA LEU A 262 13.04 20.89 -11.33
C LEU A 262 12.25 21.08 -10.03
N MET A 263 12.34 20.14 -9.08
CA MET A 263 11.75 20.26 -7.75
C MET A 263 12.57 21.16 -6.78
N GLN A 264 13.79 21.56 -7.14
CA GLN A 264 14.62 22.51 -6.38
C GLN A 264 14.64 23.92 -7.02
N THR A 265 14.63 24.01 -8.36
CA THR A 265 14.55 25.25 -9.13
C THR A 265 13.35 26.11 -8.74
N SER A 266 13.51 27.43 -8.61
CA SER A 266 12.38 28.33 -8.30
C SER A 266 11.31 28.29 -9.42
N SER A 267 10.03 28.20 -9.05
CA SER A 267 8.90 28.05 -9.99
C SER A 267 8.88 29.10 -11.11
N ARG A 268 9.36 30.31 -10.82
CA ARG A 268 9.45 31.44 -11.77
C ARG A 268 10.41 31.21 -12.94
N ILE A 269 11.34 30.28 -12.83
CA ILE A 269 12.38 29.98 -13.84
C ILE A 269 12.34 28.52 -14.32
N ILE A 270 11.31 27.75 -13.94
CA ILE A 270 11.05 26.45 -14.55
C ILE A 270 10.44 26.71 -15.95
N PRO A 271 11.04 26.20 -17.04
CA PRO A 271 10.47 26.38 -18.38
C PRO A 271 9.16 25.59 -18.51
N PRO A 272 8.01 26.24 -18.76
CA PRO A 272 6.75 25.54 -18.96
C PRO A 272 6.72 24.86 -20.34
N THR A 273 6.04 23.72 -20.44
CA THR A 273 5.62 23.18 -21.74
C THR A 273 4.32 23.83 -22.20
N VAL A 274 3.41 24.12 -21.26
CA VAL A 274 2.18 24.89 -21.48
C VAL A 274 1.85 25.73 -20.24
N VAL A 275 1.16 26.85 -20.45
CA VAL A 275 0.72 27.78 -19.39
C VAL A 275 -0.81 27.77 -19.30
N VAL A 276 -1.34 27.75 -18.07
CA VAL A 276 -2.77 27.85 -17.77
C VAL A 276 -3.04 29.15 -17.02
N ALA A 277 -3.87 30.03 -17.56
CA ALA A 277 -4.20 31.32 -16.94
C ALA A 277 -5.69 31.65 -17.11
N ARG A 278 -6.37 31.99 -16.01
CA ARG A 278 -7.83 32.23 -16.01
C ARG A 278 -8.26 33.53 -16.71
N ASP A 279 -7.31 34.43 -16.95
CA ASP A 279 -7.47 35.70 -17.66
C ASP A 279 -7.30 35.57 -19.19
N GLY A 280 -6.92 34.39 -19.69
CA GLY A 280 -6.65 34.15 -21.11
C GLY A 280 -5.22 34.47 -21.56
N THR A 281 -4.30 34.84 -20.65
CA THR A 281 -2.89 35.12 -20.98
C THR A 281 -2.02 33.86 -21.21
N GLY A 282 -2.57 32.67 -20.96
CA GLY A 282 -1.92 31.37 -21.16
C GLY A 282 -2.47 30.59 -22.35
N ASN A 283 -1.89 29.42 -22.62
CA ASN A 283 -2.37 28.50 -23.67
C ASN A 283 -3.76 27.91 -23.37
N PHE A 284 -4.13 27.81 -22.09
CA PHE A 284 -5.42 27.28 -21.63
C PHE A 284 -6.00 28.11 -20.48
N THR A 285 -7.32 28.12 -20.34
CA THR A 285 -8.03 28.77 -19.22
C THR A 285 -8.38 27.82 -18.07
N THR A 286 -8.29 26.51 -18.29
CA THR A 286 -8.54 25.44 -17.30
C THR A 286 -7.40 24.43 -17.28
N ILE A 287 -7.17 23.80 -16.13
CA ILE A 287 -6.06 22.87 -15.93
C ILE A 287 -6.38 21.52 -16.59
N ALA A 288 -7.65 21.09 -16.53
CA ALA A 288 -8.13 19.89 -17.22
C ALA A 288 -7.88 19.93 -18.74
N ALA A 289 -8.01 21.09 -19.39
CA ALA A 289 -7.72 21.23 -20.82
C ALA A 289 -6.23 21.03 -21.14
N ALA A 290 -5.32 21.58 -20.32
CA ALA A 290 -3.88 21.38 -20.47
C ALA A 290 -3.48 19.90 -20.26
N VAL A 291 -4.04 19.25 -19.24
CA VAL A 291 -3.83 17.81 -19.01
C VAL A 291 -4.41 16.96 -20.14
N ALA A 292 -5.55 17.35 -20.73
CA ALA A 292 -6.12 16.71 -21.90
C ALA A 292 -5.23 16.84 -23.15
N ALA A 293 -4.58 18.00 -23.35
CA ALA A 293 -3.66 18.25 -24.45
C ALA A 293 -2.27 17.59 -24.31
N ALA A 294 -1.80 17.33 -23.09
CA ALA A 294 -0.49 16.72 -22.83
C ALA A 294 -0.30 15.35 -23.54
N PRO A 295 0.91 14.98 -23.98
CA PRO A 295 1.13 13.71 -24.70
C PRO A 295 0.84 12.48 -23.83
N SER A 296 0.16 11.47 -24.40
CA SER A 296 -0.01 10.18 -23.72
C SER A 296 1.31 9.42 -23.69
N ARG A 297 1.73 8.93 -22.51
CA ARG A 297 3.00 8.22 -22.27
C ARG A 297 4.25 8.95 -22.80
N GLY A 298 4.29 10.27 -22.67
CA GLY A 298 5.45 11.08 -23.06
C GLY A 298 6.73 10.65 -22.33
N LYS A 299 7.83 10.47 -23.07
CA LYS A 299 9.14 10.07 -22.50
C LYS A 299 9.82 11.18 -21.68
N GLY A 300 9.40 12.43 -21.83
CA GLY A 300 9.93 13.59 -21.12
C GLY A 300 8.91 14.18 -20.15
N ARG A 301 9.44 14.94 -19.18
CA ARG A 301 8.67 15.75 -18.22
C ARG A 301 7.81 16.79 -18.94
N HIS A 302 6.50 16.75 -18.76
CA HIS A 302 5.57 17.72 -19.33
C HIS A 302 5.11 18.71 -18.26
N VAL A 303 5.56 19.97 -18.35
CA VAL A 303 5.36 20.99 -17.33
C VAL A 303 4.16 21.86 -17.67
N ILE A 304 3.17 21.87 -16.79
CA ILE A 304 1.99 22.73 -16.84
C ILE A 304 2.19 23.81 -15.77
N GLN A 305 2.54 25.03 -16.18
CA GLN A 305 2.51 26.18 -15.26
C GLN A 305 1.06 26.64 -15.11
N ILE A 306 0.63 26.89 -13.87
CA ILE A 306 -0.71 27.33 -13.52
C ILE A 306 -0.57 28.69 -12.83
N LYS A 307 -1.10 29.73 -13.46
CA LYS A 307 -0.98 31.10 -12.96
C LYS A 307 -1.72 31.31 -11.64
N ALA A 308 -1.51 32.49 -11.03
CA ALA A 308 -2.32 32.96 -9.92
C ALA A 308 -3.82 32.91 -10.27
N GLY A 309 -4.62 32.27 -9.41
CA GLY A 309 -6.06 32.12 -9.59
C GLY A 309 -6.67 31.00 -8.74
N ILE A 310 -7.99 31.07 -8.56
CA ILE A 310 -8.80 29.99 -7.97
C ILE A 310 -9.45 29.20 -9.11
N TYR A 311 -9.08 27.94 -9.26
CA TYR A 311 -9.53 27.01 -10.29
C TYR A 311 -10.56 26.04 -9.69
N LYS A 312 -11.83 26.20 -10.05
CA LYS A 312 -12.92 25.36 -9.55
C LYS A 312 -13.07 24.11 -10.41
N GLU A 313 -12.17 23.14 -10.21
CA GLU A 313 -12.04 21.94 -11.03
C GLU A 313 -11.92 20.68 -10.14
N ASN A 314 -12.60 19.59 -10.50
CA ASN A 314 -12.26 18.25 -10.03
C ASN A 314 -11.27 17.63 -11.03
N LEU A 315 -9.98 17.85 -10.79
CA LEU A 315 -8.92 17.50 -11.72
C LEU A 315 -8.54 16.02 -11.59
N VAL A 316 -8.37 15.35 -12.73
CA VAL A 316 -7.87 13.97 -12.82
C VAL A 316 -6.62 13.97 -13.71
N ILE A 317 -5.54 13.37 -13.22
CA ILE A 317 -4.36 13.02 -14.01
C ILE A 317 -4.47 11.52 -14.33
N PRO A 318 -5.09 11.13 -15.46
CA PRO A 318 -5.38 9.72 -15.74
C PRO A 318 -4.11 8.94 -16.09
N ARG A 319 -4.15 7.61 -15.94
CA ARG A 319 -2.98 6.73 -16.03
C ARG A 319 -2.16 6.86 -17.33
N ASN A 320 -2.76 7.24 -18.44
CA ASN A 320 -2.04 7.46 -19.71
C ASN A 320 -1.22 8.76 -19.75
N LYS A 321 -1.41 9.68 -18.80
CA LYS A 321 -0.71 10.97 -18.68
C LYS A 321 0.40 10.87 -17.61
N ALA A 322 1.38 10.01 -17.87
CA ALA A 322 2.59 9.91 -17.06
C ALA A 322 3.51 11.13 -17.26
N ASN A 323 4.45 11.34 -16.34
CA ASN A 323 5.45 12.41 -16.36
C ASN A 323 4.90 13.85 -16.38
N ILE A 324 3.64 14.05 -15.97
CA ILE A 324 3.05 15.40 -15.77
C ILE A 324 3.70 16.08 -14.56
N MET A 325 3.89 17.40 -14.66
CA MET A 325 4.27 18.27 -13.54
C MET A 325 3.38 19.50 -13.49
N LEU A 326 2.78 19.78 -12.34
CA LEU A 326 2.03 21.02 -12.09
C LEU A 326 2.90 22.01 -11.31
N VAL A 327 3.02 23.25 -11.80
CA VAL A 327 3.80 24.32 -11.17
C VAL A 327 2.90 25.54 -10.97
N GLY A 328 2.55 25.85 -9.73
CA GLY A 328 1.84 27.10 -9.43
C GLY A 328 2.77 28.31 -9.36
N ASP A 329 2.21 29.51 -9.42
CA ASP A 329 2.93 30.76 -9.13
C ASP A 329 3.19 30.95 -7.61
N GLY A 330 2.66 30.06 -6.76
CA GLY A 330 2.82 30.06 -5.30
C GLY A 330 1.60 29.45 -4.58
N MET A 331 1.82 28.79 -3.43
CA MET A 331 0.74 28.16 -2.62
C MET A 331 -0.41 29.13 -2.31
N ASN A 332 -0.08 30.41 -2.09
CA ASN A 332 -1.04 31.48 -1.78
C ASN A 332 -1.83 32.01 -2.99
N SER A 333 -1.30 31.84 -4.19
CA SER A 333 -1.83 32.44 -5.41
C SER A 333 -2.56 31.42 -6.30
N THR A 334 -2.08 30.18 -6.36
CA THR A 334 -2.62 29.13 -7.24
C THR A 334 -3.38 28.09 -6.42
N ILE A 335 -4.71 28.08 -6.52
CA ILE A 335 -5.60 27.23 -5.71
C ILE A 335 -6.51 26.40 -6.62
N ILE A 336 -6.43 25.07 -6.53
CA ILE A 336 -7.38 24.13 -7.17
C ILE A 336 -8.41 23.71 -6.12
N THR A 337 -9.71 23.83 -6.40
CA THR A 337 -10.76 23.58 -5.40
C THR A 337 -12.04 22.94 -5.91
N SER A 338 -12.66 22.10 -5.08
CA SER A 338 -14.00 21.55 -5.27
C SER A 338 -14.71 21.30 -3.93
N ASN A 339 -15.89 20.68 -3.94
CA ASN A 339 -16.74 20.42 -2.76
C ASN A 339 -17.46 19.04 -2.81
N LYS A 340 -16.88 18.03 -3.48
CA LYS A 340 -17.44 16.67 -3.45
C LYS A 340 -17.20 16.01 -2.10
N ASN A 341 -18.18 15.28 -1.60
CA ASN A 341 -18.15 14.69 -0.25
C ASN A 341 -19.13 13.51 -0.10
N PHE A 342 -19.00 12.79 1.01
CA PHE A 342 -19.80 11.61 1.32
C PHE A 342 -21.29 11.89 1.54
N VAL A 343 -21.64 12.94 2.28
CA VAL A 343 -23.05 13.28 2.58
C VAL A 343 -23.84 13.60 1.31
N ASP A 344 -23.21 14.23 0.32
CA ASP A 344 -23.81 14.56 -0.97
C ASP A 344 -23.70 13.43 -2.02
N GLY A 345 -23.41 12.20 -1.59
CA GLY A 345 -23.54 10.97 -2.40
C GLY A 345 -22.31 10.56 -3.21
N TYR A 346 -21.15 11.19 -2.99
CA TYR A 346 -19.87 10.68 -3.50
C TYR A 346 -19.29 9.61 -2.55
N THR A 347 -18.40 8.77 -3.05
CA THR A 347 -17.57 7.91 -2.18
C THR A 347 -16.29 8.65 -1.81
N THR A 348 -15.62 8.27 -0.71
CA THR A 348 -14.31 8.82 -0.36
C THR A 348 -13.36 8.82 -1.56
N PHE A 349 -13.26 7.69 -2.28
CA PHE A 349 -12.43 7.52 -3.48
C PHE A 349 -12.76 8.50 -4.64
N THR A 350 -14.02 8.93 -4.76
CA THR A 350 -14.51 9.85 -5.82
C THR A 350 -14.74 11.30 -5.37
N SER A 351 -14.56 11.58 -4.07
CA SER A 351 -14.68 12.92 -3.48
C SER A 351 -13.50 13.86 -3.76
N ALA A 352 -12.39 13.32 -4.30
CA ALA A 352 -11.14 14.04 -4.48
C ALA A 352 -11.24 15.30 -5.38
N THR A 353 -10.62 16.40 -4.92
CA THR A 353 -10.43 17.61 -5.74
C THR A 353 -9.35 17.40 -6.80
N LEU A 354 -8.22 16.77 -6.43
CA LEU A 354 -7.20 16.28 -7.36
C LEU A 354 -7.06 14.77 -7.20
N THR A 355 -7.21 14.04 -8.31
CA THR A 355 -6.91 12.60 -8.44
C THR A 355 -5.67 12.41 -9.31
N VAL A 356 -4.67 11.69 -8.80
CA VAL A 356 -3.43 11.37 -9.52
C VAL A 356 -3.31 9.86 -9.73
N VAL A 357 -3.22 9.44 -11.01
CA VAL A 357 -3.03 8.04 -11.44
C VAL A 357 -1.96 7.91 -12.54
N GLY A 358 -1.57 9.01 -13.20
CA GLY A 358 -0.46 9.04 -14.16
C GLY A 358 0.90 9.06 -13.48
N ASN A 359 1.70 7.99 -13.65
CA ASN A 359 2.95 7.76 -12.92
C ASN A 359 4.04 8.83 -13.12
N ASN A 360 4.91 8.89 -12.11
CA ASN A 360 6.00 9.85 -11.93
C ASN A 360 5.49 11.30 -11.79
N PHE A 361 4.32 11.50 -11.18
CA PHE A 361 3.68 12.81 -11.08
C PHE A 361 4.43 13.76 -10.14
N LEU A 362 4.54 15.03 -10.53
CA LEU A 362 5.14 16.08 -9.69
C LEU A 362 4.15 17.23 -9.50
N ALA A 363 4.11 17.83 -8.31
CA ALA A 363 3.42 19.11 -8.10
C ALA A 363 4.17 20.02 -7.13
N ARG A 364 4.17 21.32 -7.41
CA ARG A 364 4.79 22.33 -6.56
C ARG A 364 4.11 23.69 -6.59
N ASP A 365 4.33 24.46 -5.53
CA ASP A 365 3.94 25.87 -5.41
C ASP A 365 2.43 26.14 -5.60
N LEU A 366 1.57 25.24 -5.07
CA LEU A 366 0.11 25.33 -5.24
C LEU A 366 -0.69 24.78 -4.04
N THR A 367 -1.97 25.11 -3.98
CA THR A 367 -2.94 24.60 -3.01
C THR A 367 -3.98 23.70 -3.66
N ILE A 368 -4.30 22.56 -3.03
CA ILE A 368 -5.46 21.70 -3.33
C ILE A 368 -6.44 21.77 -2.15
N MET A 369 -7.70 22.14 -2.39
CA MET A 369 -8.68 22.39 -1.33
C MET A 369 -10.04 21.78 -1.60
N ASN A 370 -10.52 20.90 -0.71
CA ASN A 370 -11.92 20.51 -0.65
C ASN A 370 -12.66 21.40 0.37
N THR A 371 -13.73 22.04 -0.06
CA THR A 371 -14.44 23.10 0.68
C THR A 371 -15.69 22.62 1.42
N SER A 372 -15.98 21.32 1.42
CA SER A 372 -17.25 20.75 1.89
C SER A 372 -17.61 21.02 3.37
N GLY A 373 -16.61 21.21 4.24
CA GLY A 373 -16.83 21.36 5.70
C GLY A 373 -16.88 20.04 6.47
N PRO A 374 -16.85 20.06 7.81
CA PRO A 374 -16.78 18.86 8.64
C PRO A 374 -18.13 18.11 8.73
N GLU A 375 -19.25 18.82 8.62
CA GLU A 375 -20.62 18.27 8.60
C GLU A 375 -20.90 17.35 7.38
N LYS A 376 -20.02 17.39 6.37
CA LYS A 376 -20.12 16.60 5.14
C LYS A 376 -19.34 15.27 5.19
N HIS A 377 -18.72 14.96 6.33
CA HIS A 377 -17.86 13.80 6.54
C HIS A 377 -16.71 13.72 5.50
N GLN A 378 -16.44 12.54 4.93
CA GLN A 378 -15.30 12.31 4.04
C GLN A 378 -15.34 13.23 2.80
N ALA A 379 -14.30 14.04 2.64
CA ALA A 379 -14.22 15.06 1.59
C ALA A 379 -12.76 15.27 1.15
N VAL A 380 -12.26 14.38 0.29
CA VAL A 380 -10.84 14.32 -0.08
C VAL A 380 -10.40 15.58 -0.85
N ALA A 381 -9.27 16.16 -0.46
CA ALA A 381 -8.59 17.18 -1.26
C ALA A 381 -7.72 16.52 -2.33
N LEU A 382 -6.79 15.65 -1.92
CA LEU A 382 -5.88 14.94 -2.82
C LEU A 382 -6.02 13.42 -2.67
N ARG A 383 -6.20 12.69 -3.78
CA ARG A 383 -5.97 11.24 -3.88
C ARG A 383 -4.81 10.94 -4.81
N VAL A 384 -3.87 10.11 -4.37
CA VAL A 384 -2.72 9.66 -5.16
C VAL A 384 -2.69 8.14 -5.20
N THR A 385 -2.78 7.59 -6.40
CA THR A 385 -2.74 6.15 -6.74
C THR A 385 -1.61 5.98 -7.77
N SER A 386 -0.39 6.38 -7.40
CA SER A 386 0.70 6.67 -8.34
C SER A 386 2.03 6.89 -7.62
N ASP A 387 3.16 6.60 -8.27
CA ASP A 387 4.48 7.08 -7.82
C ASP A 387 4.57 8.60 -8.06
N ALA A 388 4.67 9.39 -6.99
CA ALA A 388 4.49 10.85 -7.06
C ALA A 388 5.23 11.65 -5.97
N ALA A 389 5.57 12.91 -6.28
CA ALA A 389 6.16 13.85 -5.34
C ALA A 389 5.51 15.24 -5.33
N PHE A 390 5.43 15.82 -4.13
CA PHE A 390 4.86 17.12 -3.83
C PHE A 390 5.86 17.93 -3.01
N TYR A 391 6.14 19.16 -3.44
CA TYR A 391 7.07 20.06 -2.77
C TYR A 391 6.48 21.46 -2.67
N HIS A 392 6.48 22.04 -1.46
CA HIS A 392 5.89 23.37 -1.24
C HIS A 392 4.43 23.44 -1.75
N CYS A 393 3.61 22.49 -1.29
CA CYS A 393 2.18 22.35 -1.63
C CYS A 393 1.30 22.39 -0.37
N GLN A 394 0.06 22.84 -0.51
CA GLN A 394 -0.91 22.90 0.59
C GLN A 394 -2.14 22.04 0.32
N PHE A 395 -2.58 21.26 1.30
CA PHE A 395 -3.70 20.31 1.20
C PHE A 395 -4.71 20.60 2.31
N ILE A 396 -5.94 21.00 1.95
CA ILE A 396 -6.94 21.49 2.90
C ILE A 396 -8.28 20.77 2.73
N SER A 397 -8.77 20.17 3.80
CA SER A 397 -10.19 19.81 3.98
C SER A 397 -10.53 19.81 5.47
N HIS A 398 -11.37 18.86 5.90
CA HIS A 398 -11.62 18.50 7.29
C HIS A 398 -11.36 17.01 7.48
N GLN A 399 -12.31 16.14 7.11
CA GLN A 399 -12.16 14.69 7.20
C GLN A 399 -11.59 14.13 5.89
N ASP A 400 -10.72 13.12 5.98
CA ASP A 400 -10.13 12.38 4.85
C ASP A 400 -9.35 13.29 3.86
N THR A 401 -8.62 14.30 4.35
CA THR A 401 -8.02 15.34 3.48
C THR A 401 -7.07 14.80 2.41
N LEU A 402 -6.16 13.90 2.76
CA LEU A 402 -5.09 13.40 1.89
C LEU A 402 -5.12 11.87 1.87
N TYR A 403 -5.59 11.31 0.75
CA TYR A 403 -5.67 9.88 0.49
C TYR A 403 -4.41 9.41 -0.24
N ALA A 404 -3.40 9.05 0.54
CA ALA A 404 -2.17 8.41 0.09
C ALA A 404 -2.47 6.93 -0.22
N HIS A 405 -3.20 6.69 -1.31
CA HIS A 405 -3.85 5.41 -1.61
C HIS A 405 -2.84 4.26 -1.76
N SER A 406 -1.93 4.35 -2.72
CA SER A 406 -0.96 3.30 -3.06
C SER A 406 0.28 3.84 -3.80
N LEU A 407 1.29 2.98 -4.01
CA LEU A 407 2.61 3.29 -4.60
C LEU A 407 3.47 4.25 -3.73
N SER A 408 4.61 4.72 -4.24
CA SER A 408 5.58 5.53 -3.46
C SER A 408 5.19 6.99 -3.49
N GLN A 409 5.14 7.65 -2.33
CA GLN A 409 4.66 9.03 -2.26
C GLN A 409 5.53 9.91 -1.37
N LEU A 410 5.88 11.08 -1.89
CA LEU A 410 6.79 12.02 -1.24
C LEU A 410 6.13 13.39 -1.08
N TYR A 411 6.07 13.86 0.15
CA TYR A 411 5.53 15.16 0.51
C TYR A 411 6.59 15.90 1.33
N ARG A 412 7.19 16.97 0.77
CA ARG A 412 8.21 17.76 1.47
C ARG A 412 7.83 19.22 1.56
N GLU A 413 8.10 19.81 2.73
CA GLU A 413 7.87 21.23 2.97
C GLU A 413 6.41 21.65 2.61
N CYS A 414 5.47 20.71 2.80
CA CYS A 414 4.05 20.86 2.50
C CYS A 414 3.25 21.19 3.76
N ALA A 415 2.06 21.77 3.60
CA ALA A 415 1.10 22.05 4.68
C ALA A 415 -0.16 21.20 4.53
N ILE A 416 -0.48 20.35 5.51
CA ILE A 416 -1.65 19.46 5.51
C ILE A 416 -2.61 19.90 6.62
N HIS A 417 -3.88 20.12 6.31
CA HIS A 417 -4.90 20.56 7.26
C HIS A 417 -6.10 19.61 7.32
N GLY A 418 -6.46 19.12 8.50
CA GLY A 418 -7.65 18.29 8.68
C GLY A 418 -8.04 17.99 10.12
N THR A 419 -8.91 17.00 10.31
CA THR A 419 -9.59 16.66 11.57
C THR A 419 -9.56 15.16 11.83
N ILE A 420 -10.45 14.38 11.20
CA ILE A 420 -10.50 12.91 11.24
C ILE A 420 -9.72 12.34 10.04
N ASP A 421 -8.93 11.30 10.33
CA ASP A 421 -8.23 10.42 9.38
C ASP A 421 -7.53 11.16 8.23
N PHE A 422 -7.00 12.36 8.49
CA PHE A 422 -6.77 13.31 7.41
C PHE A 422 -5.50 13.06 6.58
N ILE A 423 -4.66 12.10 7.01
CA ILE A 423 -3.61 11.46 6.20
C ILE A 423 -3.85 9.93 6.26
N PHE A 424 -4.40 9.34 5.21
CA PHE A 424 -4.84 7.94 5.22
C PHE A 424 -4.55 7.20 3.92
N GLY A 425 -4.67 5.87 3.95
CA GLY A 425 -4.40 4.99 2.81
C GLY A 425 -3.28 3.97 3.06
N ASN A 426 -2.78 3.36 1.99
CA ASN A 426 -1.80 2.28 2.04
C ASN A 426 -0.67 2.45 1.00
N ALA A 427 -0.28 3.68 0.70
CA ALA A 427 0.97 4.00 0.01
C ALA A 427 2.21 3.67 0.86
N ALA A 428 3.38 3.72 0.24
CA ALA A 428 4.65 3.96 0.93
C ALA A 428 4.88 5.48 0.97
N ALA A 429 4.27 6.16 1.96
CA ALA A 429 4.19 7.62 2.00
C ALA A 429 5.14 8.25 3.03
N ILE A 430 5.95 9.21 2.60
CA ILE A 430 6.84 10.01 3.46
C ILE A 430 6.40 11.46 3.46
N PHE A 431 6.29 12.03 4.65
CA PHE A 431 6.07 13.44 4.93
C PHE A 431 7.31 13.98 5.64
N GLU A 432 8.01 14.91 5.00
CA GLU A 432 9.32 15.40 5.44
C GLU A 432 9.30 16.92 5.60
N ARG A 433 9.67 17.43 6.79
CA ARG A 433 9.62 18.88 7.08
C ARG A 433 8.24 19.51 6.85
N CYS A 434 7.18 18.70 6.91
CA CYS A 434 5.82 19.13 6.66
C CYS A 434 5.18 19.77 7.89
N LEU A 435 4.28 20.73 7.65
CA LEU A 435 3.45 21.36 8.64
C LEU A 435 2.09 20.65 8.67
N ILE A 436 1.73 20.09 9.82
CA ILE A 436 0.52 19.28 10.02
C ILE A 436 -0.39 20.03 10.99
N LEU A 437 -1.47 20.61 10.45
CA LEU A 437 -2.36 21.55 11.14
C LEU A 437 -3.70 20.89 11.46
N VAL A 438 -3.82 20.48 12.72
CA VAL A 438 -5.03 19.87 13.29
C VAL A 438 -6.09 20.95 13.49
N ARG A 439 -7.17 20.88 12.72
CA ARG A 439 -8.28 21.84 12.78
C ARG A 439 -9.24 21.51 13.93
N LYS A 440 -10.14 22.45 14.23
CA LYS A 440 -11.27 22.22 15.13
C LYS A 440 -12.29 21.29 14.46
N PRO A 441 -12.67 20.14 15.07
CA PRO A 441 -13.73 19.28 14.56
C PRO A 441 -15.10 19.73 15.10
N ILE A 442 -16.17 19.02 14.74
CA ILE A 442 -17.50 19.24 15.34
C ILE A 442 -17.60 18.55 16.71
N LEU A 443 -18.53 18.99 17.55
CA LEU A 443 -18.66 18.51 18.94
C LEU A 443 -18.90 17.00 18.99
N GLY A 444 -18.19 16.31 19.89
CA GLY A 444 -18.26 14.85 20.05
C GLY A 444 -17.36 14.04 19.10
N GLN A 445 -16.71 14.67 18.12
CA GLN A 445 -15.66 14.02 17.33
C GLN A 445 -14.29 14.09 18.03
N LYS A 446 -13.44 13.11 17.74
CA LYS A 446 -11.99 13.12 18.03
C LYS A 446 -11.21 13.41 16.75
N ASN A 447 -10.10 14.14 16.85
CA ASN A 447 -9.18 14.29 15.73
C ASN A 447 -8.23 13.09 15.63
N VAL A 448 -7.84 12.74 14.41
CA VAL A 448 -6.90 11.69 14.07
C VAL A 448 -6.03 12.16 12.91
N ILE A 449 -4.71 12.16 13.10
CA ILE A 449 -3.77 12.56 12.06
C ILE A 449 -3.60 11.44 11.01
N THR A 450 -3.27 10.21 11.41
CA THR A 450 -3.13 9.08 10.46
C THR A 450 -4.16 7.96 10.60
N ALA A 451 -4.60 7.41 9.46
CA ALA A 451 -5.37 6.17 9.39
C ALA A 451 -4.76 5.22 8.35
N GLN A 452 -3.66 4.56 8.72
CA GLN A 452 -2.89 3.75 7.78
C GLN A 452 -3.52 2.35 7.58
N GLY A 453 -3.68 1.94 6.32
CA GLY A 453 -4.47 0.79 5.89
C GLY A 453 -3.70 -0.46 5.47
N ARG A 454 -2.50 -0.75 6.01
CA ARG A 454 -1.76 -1.98 5.65
C ARG A 454 -2.52 -3.24 6.11
N LEU A 455 -2.82 -4.10 5.15
CA LEU A 455 -3.64 -5.31 5.33
C LEU A 455 -2.80 -6.59 5.48
N ASP A 456 -1.58 -6.59 4.95
CA ASP A 456 -0.69 -7.75 4.94
C ASP A 456 0.72 -7.35 5.41
N PRO A 457 1.36 -8.12 6.32
CA PRO A 457 2.68 -7.77 6.86
C PRO A 457 3.77 -7.72 5.78
N ASN A 458 3.58 -8.42 4.66
CA ASN A 458 4.54 -8.48 3.56
C ASN A 458 4.60 -7.21 2.70
N GLN A 459 3.62 -6.30 2.82
CA GLN A 459 3.62 -5.02 2.09
C GLN A 459 4.73 -4.08 2.58
N ASN A 460 5.39 -3.37 1.65
CA ASN A 460 6.38 -2.31 1.93
C ASN A 460 5.75 -0.95 2.30
N THR A 461 4.45 -0.92 2.62
CA THR A 461 3.64 0.30 2.77
C THR A 461 3.64 0.84 4.21
N GLY A 462 3.23 2.10 4.38
CA GLY A 462 3.14 2.79 5.67
C GLY A 462 3.09 4.32 5.53
N ILE A 463 2.97 5.02 6.66
CA ILE A 463 3.11 6.48 6.72
C ILE A 463 4.32 6.82 7.59
N SER A 464 5.19 7.71 7.09
CA SER A 464 6.39 8.16 7.79
C SER A 464 6.39 9.67 7.92
N LEU A 465 6.21 10.20 9.14
CA LEU A 465 6.27 11.62 9.46
C LEU A 465 7.67 11.93 10.03
N GLN A 466 8.45 12.74 9.32
CA GLN A 466 9.87 13.00 9.59
C GLN A 466 10.15 14.50 9.68
N ASP A 467 10.79 14.93 10.76
CA ASP A 467 11.18 16.34 10.97
C ASP A 467 10.00 17.33 10.83
N CYS A 468 8.79 16.84 11.09
CA CYS A 468 7.53 17.54 10.87
C CYS A 468 7.17 18.44 12.06
N THR A 469 6.31 19.42 11.82
CA THR A 469 5.70 20.24 12.87
C THR A 469 4.22 19.91 12.97
N ILE A 470 3.80 19.25 14.05
CA ILE A 470 2.40 18.87 14.31
C ILE A 470 1.82 19.80 15.38
N MET A 471 0.82 20.59 15.03
CA MET A 471 0.17 21.52 15.96
C MET A 471 -1.29 21.78 15.60
N ALA A 472 -2.00 22.45 16.50
CA ALA A 472 -3.33 22.98 16.23
C ALA A 472 -3.27 24.06 15.13
N ALA A 473 -4.25 24.07 14.23
CA ALA A 473 -4.44 25.13 13.26
C ALA A 473 -4.79 26.47 13.96
N PRO A 474 -4.45 27.64 13.38
CA PRO A 474 -4.71 28.94 14.03
C PRO A 474 -6.18 29.27 14.30
N ASP A 475 -7.13 28.59 13.64
CA ASP A 475 -8.57 28.68 13.91
C ASP A 475 -8.99 27.87 15.16
N PHE A 476 -8.19 26.91 15.61
CA PHE A 476 -8.46 26.07 16.79
C PHE A 476 -7.84 26.64 18.07
N LYS A 477 -8.62 27.49 18.76
CA LYS A 477 -8.18 28.27 19.93
C LYS A 477 -7.89 27.39 21.14
N VAL A 478 -6.84 27.73 21.90
CA VAL A 478 -6.37 26.98 23.09
C VAL A 478 -7.51 26.61 24.04
N LYS A 479 -8.37 27.59 24.39
CA LYS A 479 -9.52 27.41 25.30
C LYS A 479 -10.58 26.40 24.84
N GLU A 480 -10.51 25.95 23.58
CA GLU A 480 -11.44 24.97 23.01
C GLU A 480 -10.81 23.58 22.89
N ARG A 481 -9.47 23.47 22.94
CA ARG A 481 -8.73 22.21 22.71
C ARG A 481 -9.03 21.16 23.77
N ALA A 482 -9.23 21.57 25.03
CA ALA A 482 -9.57 20.67 26.14
C ALA A 482 -10.88 19.88 25.94
N ASN A 483 -11.74 20.29 25.00
CA ASN A 483 -13.00 19.60 24.68
C ASN A 483 -12.84 18.48 23.64
N PHE A 484 -11.63 18.25 23.08
CA PHE A 484 -11.39 17.33 21.97
C PHE A 484 -10.04 16.60 22.07
N SER A 485 -10.05 15.27 22.17
CA SER A 485 -8.82 14.48 22.00
C SER A 485 -8.32 14.52 20.55
N THR A 486 -7.00 14.61 20.37
CA THR A 486 -6.33 14.46 19.07
C THR A 486 -5.27 13.37 19.15
N PHE A 487 -5.31 12.42 18.22
CA PHE A 487 -4.38 11.29 18.18
C PHE A 487 -3.47 11.33 16.95
N LEU A 488 -2.24 10.86 17.10
CA LEU A 488 -1.27 10.63 16.03
C LEU A 488 -1.83 9.67 14.97
N GLY A 489 -2.61 8.66 15.38
CA GLY A 489 -3.33 7.80 14.45
C GLY A 489 -4.24 6.74 15.07
N ARG A 490 -4.90 5.97 14.20
CA ARG A 490 -5.68 4.75 14.55
C ARG A 490 -5.62 3.66 13.47
N PRO A 491 -5.66 2.37 13.85
CA PRO A 491 -5.39 1.26 12.93
C PRO A 491 -6.60 0.89 12.08
N TRP A 492 -6.71 1.50 10.89
CA TRP A 492 -7.74 1.19 9.91
C TRP A 492 -7.70 -0.27 9.43
N ARG A 493 -6.50 -0.89 9.38
CA ARG A 493 -6.30 -2.31 9.06
C ARG A 493 -5.29 -2.96 10.02
N ASN A 494 -5.31 -4.29 10.15
CA ASN A 494 -4.66 -5.01 11.24
C ASN A 494 -3.12 -4.89 11.30
N TYR A 495 -2.46 -4.57 10.18
CA TYR A 495 -1.01 -4.37 10.14
C TYR A 495 -0.65 -2.88 10.01
N SER A 496 -1.57 -1.97 10.39
CA SER A 496 -1.40 -0.52 10.30
C SER A 496 -0.02 -0.07 10.77
N ARG A 497 0.68 0.70 9.94
CA ARG A 497 2.07 1.08 10.17
C ARG A 497 2.28 2.58 10.05
N THR A 498 2.76 3.22 11.11
CA THR A 498 3.06 4.66 11.13
C THR A 498 4.26 4.94 12.03
N ILE A 499 5.21 5.73 11.53
CA ILE A 499 6.26 6.34 12.36
C ILE A 499 6.08 7.85 12.43
N VAL A 500 6.32 8.41 13.61
CA VAL A 500 6.47 9.85 13.83
C VAL A 500 7.83 10.05 14.47
N MET A 501 8.77 10.70 13.78
CA MET A 501 10.13 10.86 14.27
C MET A 501 10.75 12.23 14.03
N ARG A 502 11.65 12.63 14.94
CA ARG A 502 12.33 13.94 14.96
C ARG A 502 11.38 15.14 14.86
N SER A 503 10.11 14.95 15.20
CA SER A 503 9.03 15.90 14.91
C SER A 503 8.64 16.68 16.17
N TYR A 504 8.27 17.95 15.98
CA TYR A 504 7.64 18.76 17.02
C TYR A 504 6.18 18.35 17.19
N LEU A 505 5.79 18.02 18.42
CA LEU A 505 4.43 17.67 18.81
C LEU A 505 3.87 18.74 19.75
N GLY A 506 2.88 19.49 19.27
CA GLY A 506 2.20 20.54 20.02
C GLY A 506 1.32 20.04 21.17
N ASP A 507 0.76 21.00 21.91
CA ASP A 507 -0.06 20.84 23.12
C ASP A 507 -1.36 20.04 22.93
N ILE A 508 -1.75 19.83 21.68
CA ILE A 508 -3.02 19.23 21.27
C ILE A 508 -3.01 17.69 21.32
N ILE A 509 -1.86 17.03 21.34
CA ILE A 509 -1.76 15.55 21.29
C ILE A 509 -2.22 14.93 22.61
N ASP A 510 -3.22 14.05 22.54
CA ASP A 510 -3.72 13.28 23.68
C ASP A 510 -2.58 12.45 24.31
N PRO A 511 -2.44 12.38 25.65
CA PRO A 511 -1.34 11.66 26.29
C PRO A 511 -1.22 10.18 25.87
N GLN A 512 -2.32 9.53 25.48
CA GLN A 512 -2.33 8.16 24.94
C GLN A 512 -1.60 8.05 23.59
N GLY A 513 -1.49 9.15 22.84
CA GLY A 513 -0.86 9.29 21.52
C GLY A 513 -1.65 8.67 20.38
N TRP A 514 -2.17 7.46 20.59
CA TRP A 514 -2.84 6.64 19.59
C TRP A 514 -4.19 6.17 20.12
N CYS A 515 -5.17 5.92 19.25
CA CYS A 515 -6.48 5.42 19.68
C CYS A 515 -6.93 4.19 18.85
N PRO A 516 -7.75 3.28 19.42
CA PRO A 516 -8.26 2.15 18.66
C PRO A 516 -9.22 2.63 17.56
N TRP A 517 -9.32 1.84 16.48
CA TRP A 517 -10.31 2.04 15.43
C TRP A 517 -11.66 1.42 15.85
N ASN A 518 -11.66 0.14 16.19
CA ASN A 518 -12.76 -0.60 16.82
C ASN A 518 -12.20 -1.80 17.62
N GLU A 519 -13.07 -2.63 18.20
CA GLU A 519 -12.73 -3.82 18.98
C GLU A 519 -12.07 -4.95 18.17
N TYR A 520 -12.08 -4.88 16.83
CA TYR A 520 -11.59 -5.93 15.93
C TYR A 520 -10.19 -5.64 15.37
N SER A 521 -9.65 -4.43 15.53
CA SER A 521 -8.28 -4.11 15.13
C SER A 521 -7.29 -4.85 16.01
N ASN A 522 -6.47 -5.73 15.42
CA ASN A 522 -5.42 -6.41 16.20
C ASN A 522 -4.30 -5.42 16.57
N LEU A 523 -4.27 -4.99 17.84
CA LEU A 523 -3.32 -4.05 18.41
C LEU A 523 -1.93 -4.67 18.69
N GLU A 524 -1.77 -5.97 18.47
CA GLU A 524 -0.49 -6.68 18.55
C GLU A 524 0.28 -6.65 17.23
N THR A 525 -0.42 -6.52 16.09
CA THR A 525 0.18 -6.60 14.73
C THR A 525 0.41 -5.26 14.04
N VAL A 526 0.05 -4.15 14.69
CA VAL A 526 0.38 -2.79 14.23
C VAL A 526 1.88 -2.49 14.43
N GLU A 527 2.43 -1.56 13.65
CA GLU A 527 3.80 -1.05 13.83
C GLU A 527 3.73 0.48 14.02
N TYR A 528 3.44 0.94 15.26
CA TYR A 528 3.28 2.35 15.63
C TYR A 528 4.48 2.84 16.44
N ILE A 529 5.26 3.75 15.85
CA ILE A 529 6.59 4.12 16.35
C ILE A 529 6.69 5.63 16.60
N GLU A 530 7.23 6.00 17.76
CA GLU A 530 7.69 7.36 18.05
C GLU A 530 9.20 7.34 18.29
N TYR A 531 9.96 8.25 17.66
CA TYR A 531 11.42 8.33 17.85
C TYR A 531 11.93 9.77 17.90
N ASN A 532 12.55 10.15 19.02
CA ASN A 532 13.19 11.46 19.22
C ASN A 532 12.28 12.66 18.86
N ASN A 533 10.98 12.56 19.16
CA ASN A 533 10.04 13.68 19.06
C ASN A 533 10.20 14.62 20.25
N PHE A 534 9.82 15.89 20.07
CA PHE A 534 9.98 16.94 21.08
C PHE A 534 8.76 17.87 21.11
N GLY A 535 8.71 18.79 22.08
CA GLY A 535 7.54 19.63 22.34
C GLY A 535 6.53 18.99 23.33
N PRO A 536 5.51 19.75 23.77
CA PRO A 536 4.63 19.35 24.88
C PRO A 536 3.81 18.07 24.62
N GLY A 537 3.49 17.75 23.36
CA GLY A 537 2.79 16.53 22.99
C GLY A 537 3.66 15.26 22.95
N ALA A 538 4.98 15.39 23.13
CA ALA A 538 5.93 14.28 23.01
C ALA A 538 6.17 13.49 24.32
N ASP A 539 5.48 13.80 25.41
CA ASP A 539 5.54 13.00 26.63
C ASP A 539 4.94 11.60 26.41
N THR A 540 5.82 10.59 26.38
CA THR A 540 5.44 9.20 26.11
C THR A 540 5.02 8.41 27.36
N ARG A 541 5.10 8.98 28.57
CA ARG A 541 4.85 8.27 29.85
C ARG A 541 3.41 7.77 30.04
N LYS A 542 2.45 8.33 29.30
CA LYS A 542 1.01 7.96 29.35
C LYS A 542 0.49 7.31 28.06
N ARG A 543 1.37 6.89 27.16
CA ARG A 543 1.03 6.26 25.88
C ARG A 543 0.35 4.91 26.07
N VAL A 544 -0.35 4.48 25.02
CA VAL A 544 -0.98 3.14 24.94
C VAL A 544 0.02 2.01 25.19
N ARG A 545 -0.44 0.94 25.85
CA ARG A 545 0.35 -0.25 26.19
C ARG A 545 0.17 -1.40 25.20
N TRP A 546 -0.02 -1.09 23.92
CA TRP A 546 -0.20 -2.10 22.87
C TRP A 546 1.13 -2.77 22.51
N ALA A 547 1.13 -4.07 22.19
CA ALA A 547 2.37 -4.76 21.81
C ALA A 547 2.97 -4.22 20.49
N GLY A 548 2.13 -3.71 19.58
CA GLY A 548 2.55 -3.02 18.36
C GLY A 548 2.96 -1.54 18.54
N TYR A 549 3.01 -1.02 19.77
CA TYR A 549 3.52 0.33 20.06
C TYR A 549 4.99 0.29 20.46
N HIS A 550 5.80 1.20 19.90
CA HIS A 550 7.26 1.18 20.00
C HIS A 550 7.84 2.58 20.23
N ASN A 551 8.24 2.87 21.47
CA ASN A 551 8.90 4.13 21.84
C ASN A 551 10.43 4.01 21.63
N ASN A 552 11.02 4.99 20.93
CA ASN A 552 12.46 5.15 20.66
C ASN A 552 13.20 3.90 20.07
N SER A 553 12.48 3.00 19.40
CA SER A 553 13.03 1.76 18.83
C SER A 553 13.90 2.01 17.59
N ARG A 554 15.23 2.06 17.77
CA ARG A 554 16.20 2.21 16.66
C ARG A 554 16.05 1.11 15.58
N ARG A 555 15.74 -0.12 15.97
CA ARG A 555 15.56 -1.29 15.07
C ARG A 555 14.46 -1.09 14.01
N ASN A 556 13.56 -0.13 14.22
CA ASN A 556 12.47 0.16 13.30
C ASN A 556 12.75 1.37 12.38
N LEU A 557 13.81 2.16 12.65
CA LEU A 557 14.24 3.27 11.80
C LEU A 557 14.71 2.79 10.44
N GLU A 558 15.55 1.75 10.43
CA GLU A 558 16.09 1.09 9.24
C GLU A 558 15.01 0.47 8.34
N LYS A 559 13.76 0.38 8.82
CA LYS A 559 12.59 -0.10 8.08
C LYS A 559 11.64 1.00 7.60
N MET A 560 11.74 2.23 8.14
CA MET A 560 10.75 3.30 7.95
C MET A 560 11.34 4.69 7.67
N GLY A 561 12.67 4.78 7.53
CA GLY A 561 13.37 5.97 7.04
C GLY A 561 13.23 6.14 5.52
N ILE A 562 13.77 7.27 5.03
CA ILE A 562 13.77 7.62 3.60
C ILE A 562 14.40 6.50 2.76
N GLN A 563 15.61 6.06 3.14
CA GLN A 563 16.34 4.97 2.50
C GLN A 563 15.55 3.64 2.43
N SER A 564 14.73 3.34 3.44
CA SER A 564 13.94 2.10 3.52
C SER A 564 12.74 2.12 2.58
N PHE A 565 12.00 3.23 2.58
CA PHE A 565 10.75 3.41 1.84
C PHE A 565 10.97 3.83 0.38
N LEU A 566 12.13 4.42 0.08
CA LEU A 566 12.55 4.84 -1.27
C LEU A 566 13.70 3.99 -1.82
N HIS A 567 13.95 2.83 -1.19
CA HIS A 567 14.83 1.78 -1.70
C HIS A 567 16.25 2.27 -2.06
N GLY A 568 17.00 2.78 -1.08
CA GLY A 568 18.38 3.24 -1.25
C GLY A 568 18.54 4.74 -1.55
N ALA A 569 17.46 5.51 -1.64
CA ALA A 569 17.54 6.96 -1.76
C ALA A 569 17.75 7.64 -0.40
N ASP A 570 18.87 8.36 -0.23
CA ASP A 570 19.21 9.01 1.05
C ASP A 570 18.71 10.46 1.18
N GLU A 571 18.65 11.21 0.07
CA GLU A 571 18.29 12.63 0.06
C GLU A 571 17.56 12.98 -1.25
N TRP A 572 16.25 12.73 -1.34
CA TRP A 572 15.51 13.00 -2.57
C TRP A 572 15.48 14.50 -2.93
N LEU A 573 15.49 15.42 -1.95
CA LEU A 573 15.68 16.86 -2.13
C LEU A 573 16.64 17.44 -1.08
N LYS A 574 17.40 18.48 -1.46
CA LYS A 574 18.19 19.27 -0.50
C LYS A 574 17.28 20.08 0.41
N SER A 575 17.71 20.36 1.64
CA SER A 575 16.97 21.23 2.56
C SER A 575 16.93 22.66 2.04
N THR A 576 15.77 23.32 2.12
CA THR A 576 15.77 24.78 2.30
C THR A 576 15.97 25.11 3.78
N GLU A 577 16.24 26.38 4.08
CA GLU A 577 16.44 26.88 5.45
C GLU A 577 15.11 27.26 6.14
N TYR A 578 13.97 27.14 5.45
CA TYR A 578 12.70 27.74 5.87
C TYR A 578 11.63 26.68 6.14
N LEU A 579 10.96 26.77 7.30
CA LEU A 579 9.77 25.95 7.58
C LEU A 579 8.57 26.44 6.75
N PRO A 580 7.67 25.55 6.29
CA PRO A 580 6.46 25.92 5.53
C PRO A 580 5.50 26.86 6.24
N LEU A 581 5.67 27.05 7.56
CA LEU A 581 5.01 28.09 8.35
C LEU A 581 5.17 29.49 7.73
N CYS A 582 6.32 29.80 7.12
CA CYS A 582 6.58 31.11 6.53
C CYS A 582 5.92 31.31 5.14
N SER A 583 5.17 30.32 4.64
CA SER A 583 4.48 30.36 3.35
C SER A 583 3.04 29.80 3.45
N GLY A 584 2.33 29.71 2.33
CA GLY A 584 0.92 29.29 2.29
C GLY A 584 -0.07 30.23 3.00
N LEU A 585 -1.34 29.82 3.05
CA LEU A 585 -2.49 30.67 3.43
C LEU A 585 -2.47 31.20 4.87
N TYR A 586 -1.52 30.74 5.69
CA TYR A 586 -1.38 31.07 7.11
C TYR A 586 -0.08 31.83 7.42
N ALA A 587 0.76 32.17 6.42
CA ALA A 587 2.03 32.88 6.60
C ALA A 587 1.92 34.20 7.41
N LYS A 588 0.76 34.87 7.38
CA LYS A 588 0.52 36.08 8.17
C LYS A 588 0.62 35.87 9.69
N TYR A 589 0.40 34.64 10.18
CA TYR A 589 0.48 34.31 11.60
C TYR A 589 1.92 34.05 12.09
N CYS A 590 2.91 34.04 11.18
CA CYS A 590 4.32 33.78 11.52
C CYS A 590 5.14 35.08 11.66
N LYS A 591 4.52 36.26 11.47
CA LYS A 591 5.16 37.57 11.69
C LYS A 591 5.25 37.98 13.16
N THR A 592 4.85 37.12 14.10
CA THR A 592 4.86 37.36 15.55
C THR A 592 5.55 36.20 16.26
N GLY A 593 6.88 36.09 16.13
CA GLY A 593 7.62 34.96 16.68
C GLY A 593 9.13 34.87 16.40
N THR A 594 9.80 35.97 16.02
CA THR A 594 11.27 35.99 15.85
C THR A 594 12.00 36.04 17.20
N THR A 595 11.93 34.95 17.96
CA THR A 595 12.76 34.69 19.14
C THR A 595 12.99 33.19 19.29
N GLN A 596 14.20 32.76 18.94
CA GLN A 596 14.85 31.50 19.32
C GLN A 596 14.09 30.18 19.08
N VAL A 597 14.37 29.59 17.92
CA VAL A 597 14.63 28.14 17.84
C VAL A 597 16.02 27.97 17.22
N GLN A 598 16.98 27.53 18.04
CA GLN A 598 18.30 26.99 17.66
C GLN A 598 18.43 25.62 18.34
#